data_AF-A0A2Z3V364-F1
#
_entry.id   AF-A0A2Z3V364-F1
#
_cell.length_a   1.000
_cell.length_b   1.000
_cell.length_c   1.000
_cell.angle_alpha   90.00
_cell.angle_beta   90.00
_cell.angle_gamma   90.00
#
_symmetry.space_group_name_H-M   'P 1'
#
loop_
_entity.id
_entity.type
_entity.pdbx_description
1 polymer ?
#
loop_
_entity_poly.entity_id
_entity_poly.type
_entity_poly.pdbx_seq_one_letter_code
_entity_poly.pdbx_strand_id
1 'polypeptide(L)'
;MASDALEVRQGWRIVGLVVRCVLLVVLLWGGLVTLLSLNPVPRTQGEFRAAAAAGRITAVEFREQNGDLSYVRWTEGPLVWRWISPRPLVENSGAYTVTDLRRDLGDDSVRTINIRGDTGGGTFLPSWPFQVRGPTAGWVAVAWVLTILIMLGSTPRLGNRWAWFWMFGIGQVGAILFLLLEPRPLWFRAGEHPAPRKRLEGGFGFLTAIGFGMITAWVTFALGQLVNLAVG
;
A
#
# COMPACT_ATOMS: atom_id res chain seq x y z
N MET A 1 23.89 41.05 1.04
CA MET A 1 22.87 40.97 -0.03
C MET A 1 23.00 39.74 -0.91
N ALA A 2 24.15 39.44 -1.55
CA ALA A 2 24.29 38.20 -2.34
C ALA A 2 24.41 36.92 -1.47
N SER A 3 25.00 37.02 -0.28
CA SER A 3 25.10 35.95 0.73
C SER A 3 23.71 35.47 1.19
N ASP A 4 22.84 36.43 1.51
CA ASP A 4 21.56 36.17 2.17
C ASP A 4 20.59 35.44 1.21
N ALA A 5 20.65 35.77 -0.08
CA ALA A 5 19.88 35.09 -1.12
C ALA A 5 20.32 33.64 -1.36
N LEU A 6 21.60 33.32 -1.15
CA LEU A 6 22.14 31.96 -1.29
C LEU A 6 21.71 31.07 -0.13
N GLU A 7 21.77 31.59 1.10
CA GLU A 7 21.32 30.87 2.30
C GLU A 7 19.83 30.52 2.23
N VAL A 8 18.98 31.46 1.82
CA VAL A 8 17.53 31.22 1.67
C VAL A 8 17.27 30.12 0.63
N ARG A 9 17.94 30.15 -0.53
CA ARG A 9 17.80 29.11 -1.56
C ARG A 9 18.28 27.75 -1.08
N GLN A 10 19.32 27.70 -0.25
CA GLN A 10 19.82 26.46 0.33
C GLN A 10 18.83 25.89 1.36
N GLY A 11 18.24 26.74 2.21
CA GLY A 11 17.19 26.35 3.15
C GLY A 11 16.01 25.67 2.46
N TRP A 12 15.45 26.29 1.42
CA TRP A 12 14.34 25.70 0.64
C TRP A 12 14.69 24.35 0.00
N ARG A 13 15.94 24.18 -0.44
CA ARG A 13 16.41 22.90 -1.01
C ARG A 13 16.46 21.80 0.04
N ILE A 14 16.90 22.11 1.27
CA ILE A 14 16.95 21.15 2.38
C ILE A 14 15.52 20.77 2.77
N VAL A 15 14.64 21.76 2.95
CA VAL A 15 13.22 21.51 3.28
C VAL A 15 12.57 20.61 2.23
N GLY A 16 12.74 20.92 0.94
CA GLY A 16 12.21 20.09 -0.15
C GLY A 16 12.76 18.65 -0.14
N LEU A 17 14.04 18.46 0.19
CA LEU A 17 14.63 17.13 0.34
C LEU A 17 14.04 16.37 1.53
N VAL A 18 13.88 17.03 2.69
CA VAL A 18 13.30 16.43 3.89
C VAL A 18 11.86 15.99 3.63
N VAL A 19 11.03 16.88 3.08
CA VAL A 19 9.64 16.57 2.71
C VAL A 19 9.59 15.35 1.79
N ARG A 20 10.45 15.33 0.77
CA ARG A 20 10.55 14.23 -0.19
C ARG A 20 10.94 12.90 0.47
N CYS A 21 11.94 12.90 1.36
CA CYS A 21 12.35 11.71 2.10
C CYS A 21 11.24 11.20 3.02
N VAL A 22 10.55 12.10 3.73
CA VAL A 22 9.41 11.75 4.59
C VAL A 22 8.29 11.11 3.78
N LEU A 23 7.87 11.74 2.68
CA LEU A 23 6.85 11.17 1.79
C LEU A 23 7.25 9.79 1.25
N LEU A 24 8.52 9.64 0.85
CA LEU A 24 9.04 8.38 0.33
C LEU A 24 8.99 7.28 1.40
N VAL A 25 9.44 7.56 2.62
CA VAL A 25 9.39 6.60 3.73
C VAL A 25 7.95 6.19 4.04
N VAL A 26 7.02 7.14 4.10
CA VAL A 26 5.59 6.86 4.35
C VAL A 26 5.01 5.98 3.25
N LEU A 27 5.29 6.27 1.98
CA LEU A 27 4.78 5.47 0.86
C LEU A 27 5.41 4.08 0.79
N LEU A 28 6.71 3.95 1.05
CA LEU A 28 7.39 2.66 1.12
C LEU A 28 6.84 1.80 2.27
N TRP A 29 6.62 2.41 3.44
CA TRP A 29 6.00 1.73 4.57
C TRP A 29 4.57 1.28 4.24
N GLY A 30 3.77 2.16 3.64
CA GLY A 30 2.43 1.81 3.17
C GLY A 30 2.44 0.66 2.18
N GLY A 31 3.34 0.70 1.19
CA GLY A 31 3.50 -0.36 0.20
C GLY A 31 3.89 -1.70 0.84
N LEU A 32 4.80 -1.67 1.83
CA LEU A 32 5.19 -2.86 2.59
C LEU A 32 4.02 -3.45 3.38
N VAL A 33 3.27 -2.61 4.10
CA VAL A 33 2.08 -3.04 4.87
C VAL A 33 1.03 -3.65 3.94
N THR A 34 0.76 -3.02 2.79
CA THR A 34 -0.18 -3.57 1.81
C THR A 34 0.31 -4.91 1.27
N LEU A 35 1.60 -5.02 0.89
CA LEU A 35 2.17 -6.25 0.36
C LEU A 35 2.06 -7.42 1.35
N LEU A 36 2.35 -7.16 2.63
CA LEU A 36 2.19 -8.16 3.70
C LEU A 36 0.72 -8.51 3.94
N SER A 37 -0.19 -7.54 3.79
CA SER A 37 -1.63 -7.75 3.94
C SER A 37 -2.25 -8.59 2.81
N LEU A 38 -1.61 -8.64 1.64
CA LEU A 38 -2.05 -9.44 0.49
C LEU A 38 -1.72 -10.93 0.63
N ASN A 39 -0.77 -11.28 1.50
CA ASN A 39 -0.29 -12.66 1.70
C ASN A 39 -0.57 -13.14 3.13
N PRO A 40 -1.84 -13.29 3.53
CA PRO A 40 -2.15 -13.73 4.88
C PRO A 40 -1.71 -15.19 5.11
N VAL A 41 -1.24 -15.48 6.33
CA VAL A 41 -0.79 -16.82 6.73
C VAL A 41 -2.01 -17.71 7.05
N PRO A 42 -2.15 -18.89 6.41
CA PRO A 42 -3.27 -19.78 6.69
C PRO A 42 -3.22 -20.30 8.12
N ARG A 43 -4.36 -20.28 8.81
CA ARG A 43 -4.50 -20.68 10.21
C ARG A 43 -5.84 -21.35 10.46
N THR A 44 -5.92 -22.09 11.56
CA THR A 44 -7.11 -22.85 11.95
C THR A 44 -8.10 -21.99 12.75
N GLN A 45 -9.37 -22.43 12.77
CA GLN A 45 -10.41 -21.80 13.59
C GLN A 45 -10.10 -21.89 15.10
N GLY A 46 -9.46 -22.98 15.55
CA GLY A 46 -9.05 -23.13 16.95
C GLY A 46 -8.02 -22.09 17.37
N GLU A 47 -7.03 -21.81 16.51
CA GLU A 47 -6.03 -20.76 16.75
C GLU A 47 -6.67 -19.37 16.77
N PHE A 48 -7.64 -19.10 15.89
CA PHE A 48 -8.41 -17.86 15.93
C PHE A 48 -9.13 -17.69 17.27
N ARG A 49 -9.89 -18.70 17.72
CA ARG A 49 -10.59 -18.66 19.01
C ARG A 49 -9.65 -18.50 20.19
N ALA A 50 -8.51 -19.18 20.18
CA ALA A 50 -7.49 -19.04 21.21
C ALA A 50 -6.89 -17.62 21.23
N ALA A 51 -6.67 -17.01 20.07
CA ALA A 51 -6.20 -15.63 19.98
C ALA A 51 -7.26 -14.61 20.45
N ALA A 52 -8.52 -14.84 20.10
CA ALA A 52 -9.66 -14.03 20.50
C ALA A 52 -9.88 -14.08 22.02
N ALA A 53 -9.92 -15.28 22.60
CA ALA A 53 -10.05 -15.50 24.04
C ALA A 53 -8.88 -14.89 24.85
N ALA A 54 -7.69 -14.81 24.25
CA ALA A 54 -6.53 -14.17 24.86
C ALA A 54 -6.51 -12.63 24.69
N GLY A 55 -7.50 -12.02 24.03
CA GLY A 55 -7.55 -10.58 23.79
C GLY A 55 -6.41 -10.05 22.90
N ARG A 56 -5.80 -10.92 22.08
CA ARG A 56 -4.64 -10.55 21.25
C ARG A 56 -5.02 -9.97 19.89
N ILE A 57 -6.29 -10.05 19.51
CA ILE A 57 -6.75 -9.64 18.19
C ILE A 57 -6.96 -8.13 18.14
N THR A 58 -6.20 -7.45 17.29
CA THR A 58 -6.27 -5.99 17.12
C THR A 58 -7.33 -5.61 16.08
N ALA A 59 -7.47 -6.41 15.02
CA ALA A 59 -8.45 -6.18 13.97
C ALA A 59 -8.91 -7.50 13.34
N VAL A 60 -10.18 -7.53 12.94
CA VAL A 60 -10.80 -8.64 12.21
C VAL A 60 -11.46 -8.11 10.96
N GLU A 61 -11.22 -8.80 9.87
CA GLU A 61 -11.83 -8.55 8.58
C GLU A 61 -12.57 -9.81 8.15
N PHE A 62 -13.85 -9.67 7.82
CA PHE A 62 -14.66 -10.80 7.41
C PHE A 62 -15.53 -10.42 6.23
N ARG A 63 -15.94 -11.44 5.47
CA ARG A 63 -16.93 -11.30 4.41
C ARG A 63 -18.09 -12.24 4.68
N GLU A 64 -19.26 -11.65 4.85
CA GLU A 64 -20.51 -12.35 5.01
C GLU A 64 -21.16 -12.59 3.64
N GLN A 65 -21.67 -13.80 3.43
CA GLN A 65 -22.46 -14.18 2.27
C GLN A 65 -23.64 -15.02 2.75
N ASN A 66 -24.86 -14.50 2.58
CA ASN A 66 -26.11 -15.17 2.99
C ASN A 66 -26.18 -15.53 4.49
N GLY A 67 -25.55 -14.74 5.37
CA GLY A 67 -25.50 -15.00 6.82
C GLY A 67 -24.29 -15.83 7.28
N ASP A 68 -23.60 -16.48 6.34
CA ASP A 68 -22.41 -17.30 6.62
C ASP A 68 -21.12 -16.52 6.33
N LEU A 69 -20.06 -16.82 7.08
CA LEU A 69 -18.75 -16.23 6.84
C LEU A 69 -18.00 -16.98 5.75
N SER A 70 -17.77 -16.31 4.62
CA SER A 70 -16.99 -16.86 3.50
C SER A 70 -15.48 -16.90 3.77
N TYR A 71 -14.96 -15.92 4.52
CA TYR A 71 -13.63 -15.95 5.10
C TYR A 71 -13.55 -15.04 6.33
N VAL A 72 -12.60 -15.35 7.19
CA VAL A 72 -12.20 -14.52 8.32
C VAL A 72 -10.69 -14.29 8.24
N ARG A 73 -10.29 -13.03 8.31
CA ARG A 73 -8.90 -12.58 8.41
C ARG A 73 -8.75 -11.80 9.71
N TRP A 74 -7.63 -11.96 10.37
CA TRP A 74 -7.35 -11.20 11.60
C TRP A 74 -5.88 -10.88 11.71
N THR A 75 -5.57 -9.95 12.59
CA THR A 75 -4.20 -9.64 12.95
C THR A 75 -4.07 -9.38 14.45
N GLU A 76 -2.91 -9.75 14.98
CA GLU A 76 -2.50 -9.45 16.37
C GLU A 76 -1.56 -8.23 16.41
N GLY A 77 -1.33 -7.57 15.26
CA GLY A 77 -0.40 -6.46 15.12
C GLY A 77 -0.59 -5.71 13.79
N PRO A 78 0.36 -4.86 13.38
CA PRO A 78 0.21 -4.09 12.16
C PRO A 78 0.62 -4.83 10.87
N LEU A 79 1.36 -5.93 10.96
CA LEU A 79 2.08 -6.50 9.81
C LEU A 79 1.59 -7.87 9.37
N VAL A 80 1.34 -8.79 10.30
CA VAL A 80 1.03 -10.19 9.97
C VAL A 80 -0.47 -10.40 10.00
N TRP A 81 -1.06 -10.56 8.81
CA TRP A 81 -2.44 -10.99 8.67
C TRP A 81 -2.49 -12.51 8.64
N ARG A 82 -3.45 -13.06 9.38
CA ARG A 82 -3.77 -14.49 9.41
C ARG A 82 -5.15 -14.67 8.80
N TRP A 83 -5.41 -15.82 8.18
CA TRP A 83 -6.71 -16.10 7.59
C TRP A 83 -7.15 -17.54 7.78
N ILE A 84 -8.45 -17.73 7.91
CA ILE A 84 -9.08 -19.05 7.93
C ILE A 84 -9.48 -19.39 6.49
N SER A 85 -9.00 -20.53 5.99
CA SER A 85 -9.37 -21.03 4.66
C SER A 85 -10.89 -21.28 4.58
N PRO A 86 -11.53 -21.17 3.39
CA PRO A 86 -12.98 -21.33 3.25
C PRO A 86 -13.48 -22.75 3.58
N ARG A 87 -12.68 -23.78 3.31
CA ARG A 87 -13.03 -25.19 3.59
C ARG A 87 -13.25 -25.48 5.08
N PRO A 88 -12.29 -25.16 5.98
CA PRO A 88 -12.48 -25.44 7.41
C PRO A 88 -13.59 -24.64 8.10
N LEU A 89 -14.18 -23.62 7.47
CA LEU A 89 -15.34 -22.88 8.00
C LEU A 89 -16.66 -23.66 7.89
N VAL A 90 -16.70 -24.73 7.09
CA VAL A 90 -17.90 -25.55 6.86
C VAL A 90 -17.75 -26.96 7.46
N GLU A 91 -16.54 -27.50 7.48
CA GLU A 91 -16.32 -28.94 7.63
C GLU A 91 -16.30 -29.45 9.09
N ASN A 92 -15.92 -28.60 10.07
CA ASN A 92 -15.66 -29.07 11.45
C ASN A 92 -16.75 -28.77 12.49
N SER A 93 -17.66 -27.80 12.26
CA SER A 93 -18.60 -27.34 13.32
C SER A 93 -19.98 -26.88 12.82
N GLY A 94 -20.29 -27.02 11.53
CA GLY A 94 -21.35 -26.24 10.88
C GLY A 94 -20.83 -24.89 10.38
N ALA A 95 -21.65 -24.18 9.59
CA ALA A 95 -21.27 -22.89 9.01
C ALA A 95 -20.97 -21.87 10.11
N TYR A 96 -19.74 -21.36 10.14
CA TYR A 96 -19.35 -20.33 11.09
C TYR A 96 -20.04 -19.00 10.75
N THR A 97 -20.92 -18.53 11.64
CA THR A 97 -21.76 -17.35 11.39
C THR A 97 -21.16 -16.06 11.96
N VAL A 98 -21.70 -14.91 11.55
CA VAL A 98 -21.36 -13.61 12.16
C VAL A 98 -21.68 -13.59 13.66
N THR A 99 -22.71 -14.33 14.09
CA THR A 99 -23.09 -14.46 15.50
C THR A 99 -22.01 -15.19 16.29
N ASP A 100 -21.45 -16.26 15.75
CA ASP A 100 -20.35 -17.00 16.37
C ASP A 100 -19.09 -16.13 16.44
N LEU A 101 -18.80 -15.36 15.39
CA LEU A 101 -17.69 -14.43 15.37
C LEU A 101 -17.81 -13.35 16.46
N ARG A 102 -18.99 -12.74 16.61
CA ARG A 102 -19.25 -11.74 17.66
C ARG A 102 -19.13 -12.35 19.05
N ARG A 103 -19.65 -13.57 19.23
CA ARG A 103 -19.52 -14.31 20.48
C ARG A 103 -18.06 -14.58 20.85
N ASP A 104 -17.25 -14.99 19.87
CA ASP A 104 -15.83 -15.32 20.08
C ASP A 104 -14.98 -14.07 20.34
N LEU A 105 -15.33 -12.91 19.75
CA LEU A 105 -14.62 -11.65 19.97
C LEU A 105 -15.04 -10.90 21.25
N GLY A 106 -16.24 -11.19 21.77
CA GLY A 106 -16.87 -10.41 22.81
C GLY A 106 -17.40 -9.06 22.31
N ASP A 107 -18.12 -8.34 23.18
CA ASP A 107 -18.75 -7.05 22.84
C ASP A 107 -17.75 -5.88 22.71
N ASP A 108 -16.48 -6.07 23.08
CA ASP A 108 -15.54 -4.97 23.28
C ASP A 108 -14.37 -4.90 22.28
N SER A 109 -14.15 -3.67 21.80
CA SER A 109 -12.89 -3.10 21.27
C SER A 109 -12.29 -3.61 19.95
N VAL A 110 -12.67 -4.78 19.43
CA VAL A 110 -12.04 -5.30 18.21
C VAL A 110 -12.56 -4.57 16.98
N ARG A 111 -11.64 -3.96 16.21
CA ARG A 111 -12.00 -3.27 14.96
C ARG A 111 -12.46 -4.29 13.93
N THR A 112 -13.77 -4.38 13.73
CA THR A 112 -14.38 -5.22 12.68
C THR A 112 -14.53 -4.47 11.37
N ILE A 113 -13.98 -5.03 10.30
CA ILE A 113 -14.07 -4.50 8.94
C ILE A 113 -14.89 -5.49 8.11
N ASN A 114 -16.13 -5.15 7.79
CA ASN A 114 -16.94 -5.94 6.87
C ASN A 114 -16.57 -5.54 5.43
N ILE A 115 -15.90 -6.42 4.69
CA ILE A 115 -15.72 -6.21 3.26
C ILE A 115 -17.01 -6.61 2.56
N ARG A 116 -17.92 -5.65 2.41
CA ARG A 116 -18.97 -5.76 1.41
C ARG A 116 -18.27 -5.84 0.06
N GLY A 117 -18.56 -6.89 -0.72
CA GLY A 117 -17.85 -7.16 -1.97
C GLY A 117 -17.85 -5.94 -2.87
N ASP A 118 -16.75 -5.20 -2.87
CA ASP A 118 -16.57 -4.07 -3.76
C ASP A 118 -16.25 -4.68 -5.13
N THR A 119 -17.33 -4.96 -5.84
CA THR A 119 -17.35 -5.50 -7.19
C THR A 119 -16.70 -4.46 -8.10
N GLY A 120 -15.39 -4.60 -8.30
CA GLY A 120 -14.70 -4.26 -9.55
C GLY A 120 -15.12 -2.97 -10.25
N GLY A 121 -15.23 -1.85 -9.52
CA GLY A 121 -15.37 -0.54 -10.14
C GLY A 121 -14.05 -0.19 -10.83
N GLY A 122 -14.02 -0.32 -12.16
CA GLY A 122 -12.85 -0.11 -13.04
C GLY A 122 -12.27 1.31 -12.98
N THR A 123 -11.76 1.69 -11.82
CA THR A 123 -11.13 2.98 -11.58
C THR A 123 -9.69 2.90 -12.06
N PHE A 124 -9.31 3.85 -12.92
CA PHE A 124 -7.94 4.01 -13.43
C PHE A 124 -6.93 4.46 -12.36
N LEU A 125 -7.37 4.62 -11.11
CA LEU A 125 -6.55 5.07 -9.99
C LEU A 125 -6.11 3.85 -9.18
N PRO A 126 -4.87 3.85 -8.67
CA PRO A 126 -4.40 2.76 -7.83
C PRO A 126 -5.20 2.78 -6.53
N SER A 127 -5.78 1.65 -6.18
CA SER A 127 -6.54 1.48 -4.94
C SER A 127 -5.63 1.20 -3.73
N TRP A 128 -4.41 0.69 -3.97
CA TRP A 128 -3.49 0.28 -2.91
C TRP A 128 -3.18 1.35 -1.83
N PRO A 129 -2.97 2.66 -2.14
CA PRO A 129 -2.63 3.63 -1.09
C PRO A 129 -3.83 3.92 -0.17
N PHE A 130 -5.05 3.59 -0.62
CA PHE A 130 -6.29 3.69 0.14
C PHE A 130 -6.72 2.35 0.78
N GLN A 131 -6.06 1.26 0.39
CA GLN A 131 -6.27 -0.08 0.95
C GLN A 131 -5.29 -0.40 2.09
N VAL A 132 -4.31 0.48 2.38
CA VAL A 132 -3.45 0.32 3.57
C VAL A 132 -4.35 0.22 4.79
N ARG A 133 -4.12 -0.80 5.62
CA ARG A 133 -4.90 -1.05 6.82
C ARG A 133 -4.19 -0.50 8.07
N GLY A 134 -4.97 -0.13 9.08
CA GLY A 134 -4.47 0.33 10.37
C GLY A 134 -4.35 1.85 10.50
N PRO A 135 -3.66 2.35 11.56
CA PRO A 135 -3.58 3.78 11.87
C PRO A 135 -2.76 4.59 10.85
N THR A 136 -1.92 3.92 10.06
CA THR A 136 -1.09 4.55 9.02
C THR A 136 -1.83 4.79 7.70
N ALA A 137 -3.04 4.24 7.54
CA ALA A 137 -3.81 4.33 6.30
C ALA A 137 -4.00 5.78 5.80
N GLY A 138 -4.45 6.66 6.70
CA GLY A 138 -4.66 8.07 6.38
C GLY A 138 -3.37 8.78 5.95
N TRP A 139 -2.25 8.46 6.61
CA TRP A 139 -0.95 9.05 6.28
C TRP A 139 -0.45 8.64 4.90
N VAL A 140 -0.66 7.38 4.50
CA VAL A 140 -0.26 6.91 3.17
C VAL A 140 -1.11 7.58 2.09
N ALA A 141 -2.43 7.67 2.29
CA ALA A 141 -3.33 8.37 1.37
C ALA A 141 -2.94 9.86 1.22
N VAL A 142 -2.66 10.56 2.33
CA VAL A 142 -2.20 11.95 2.31
C VAL A 142 -0.85 12.08 1.59
N ALA A 143 0.12 11.21 1.89
CA ALA A 143 1.42 11.23 1.23
C ALA A 143 1.30 10.99 -0.29
N TRP A 144 0.40 10.10 -0.70
CA TRP A 144 0.10 9.84 -2.10
C TRP A 144 -0.48 11.09 -2.79
N VAL A 145 -1.52 11.71 -2.21
CA VAL A 145 -2.14 12.93 -2.74
C VAL A 145 -1.15 14.09 -2.80
N LEU A 146 -0.37 14.32 -1.74
CA LEU A 146 0.66 15.36 -1.74
C LEU A 146 1.70 15.14 -2.83
N THR A 147 2.11 13.89 -3.07
CA THR A 147 3.06 13.57 -4.13
C THR A 147 2.48 13.88 -5.52
N ILE A 148 1.19 13.62 -5.76
CA ILE A 148 0.50 14.03 -6.99
C ILE A 148 0.50 15.55 -7.14
N LEU A 149 0.16 16.29 -6.08
CA LEU A 149 0.13 17.75 -6.12
C LEU A 149 1.52 18.34 -6.42
N ILE A 150 2.56 17.80 -5.80
CA ILE A 150 3.96 18.17 -6.08
C ILE A 150 4.31 17.88 -7.54
N MET A 151 3.91 16.71 -8.07
CA MET A 151 4.15 16.36 -9.46
C MET A 151 3.50 17.37 -10.43
N LEU A 152 2.23 17.73 -10.19
CA LEU A 152 1.49 18.70 -11.00
C LEU A 152 2.10 20.11 -10.94
N GLY A 153 2.58 20.54 -9.77
CA GLY A 153 3.26 21.82 -9.57
C GLY A 153 4.69 21.86 -10.14
N SER A 154 5.30 20.71 -10.40
CA SER A 154 6.70 20.61 -10.86
C SER A 154 6.84 20.63 -12.39
N THR A 155 8.08 20.79 -12.87
CA THR A 155 8.50 20.57 -14.26
C THR A 155 9.41 19.34 -14.31
N PRO A 156 8.85 18.12 -14.40
CA PRO A 156 9.63 16.89 -14.31
C PRO A 156 10.67 16.79 -15.44
N ARG A 157 11.84 16.26 -15.10
CA ARG A 157 13.01 16.19 -15.99
C ARG A 157 12.95 14.97 -16.91
N LEU A 158 12.54 13.82 -16.39
CA LEU A 158 12.57 12.52 -17.07
C LEU A 158 11.38 12.30 -18.00
N GLY A 159 10.25 12.98 -17.77
CA GLY A 159 9.05 12.83 -18.56
C GLY A 159 8.16 14.05 -18.45
N ASN A 160 7.21 14.20 -19.36
CA ASN A 160 6.17 15.23 -19.21
C ASN A 160 5.17 14.84 -18.10
N ARG A 161 4.32 15.78 -17.70
CA ARG A 161 3.32 15.55 -16.63
C ARG A 161 2.36 14.41 -16.97
N TRP A 162 2.02 14.24 -18.24
CA TRP A 162 1.16 13.15 -18.72
C TRP A 162 1.80 11.78 -18.56
N ALA A 163 3.10 11.65 -18.84
CA ALA A 163 3.82 10.39 -18.63
C ALA A 163 3.81 10.00 -17.15
N TRP A 164 4.07 10.96 -16.26
CA TRP A 164 3.99 10.73 -14.82
C TRP A 164 2.56 10.45 -14.34
N PHE A 165 1.55 11.15 -14.87
CA PHE A 165 0.16 10.88 -14.57
C PHE A 165 -0.19 9.40 -14.80
N TRP A 166 0.21 8.82 -15.94
CA TRP A 166 0.00 7.40 -16.22
C TRP A 166 0.74 6.47 -15.26
N MET A 167 1.98 6.83 -14.89
CA MET A 167 2.77 6.06 -13.92
C MET A 167 2.14 6.05 -12.52
N PHE A 168 1.49 7.14 -12.12
CA PHE A 168 0.76 7.22 -10.86
C PHE A 168 -0.57 6.46 -10.95
N GLY A 169 -1.32 6.61 -12.04
CA GLY A 169 -2.61 5.93 -12.23
C GLY A 169 -2.47 4.42 -12.36
N ILE A 170 -1.80 3.98 -13.43
CA ILE A 170 -1.76 2.57 -13.85
C ILE A 170 -0.57 1.84 -13.24
N GLY A 171 0.59 2.51 -13.18
CA GLY A 171 1.85 1.87 -12.80
C GLY A 171 1.95 1.49 -11.32
N GLN A 172 1.05 1.99 -10.47
CA GLN A 172 0.99 1.82 -9.00
C GLN A 172 2.22 2.32 -8.21
N VAL A 173 3.42 2.31 -8.80
CA VAL A 173 4.69 2.72 -8.19
C VAL A 173 5.14 4.14 -8.62
N GLY A 174 4.34 4.85 -9.42
CA GLY A 174 4.70 6.15 -9.98
C GLY A 174 5.11 7.19 -8.94
N ALA A 175 4.42 7.26 -7.80
CA ALA A 175 4.76 8.20 -6.73
C ALA A 175 6.14 7.91 -6.12
N ILE A 176 6.45 6.63 -5.87
CA ILE A 176 7.75 6.21 -5.33
C ILE A 176 8.85 6.55 -6.34
N LEU A 177 8.66 6.20 -7.61
CA LEU A 177 9.62 6.51 -8.68
C LEU A 177 9.82 8.02 -8.85
N PHE A 178 8.75 8.81 -8.81
CA PHE A 178 8.82 10.27 -8.87
C PHE A 178 9.62 10.82 -7.70
N LEU A 179 9.33 10.39 -6.46
CA LEU A 179 10.09 10.78 -5.28
C LEU A 179 11.52 10.22 -5.28
N LEU A 180 11.86 9.18 -6.02
CA LEU A 180 13.24 8.71 -6.14
C LEU A 180 14.03 9.48 -7.19
N LEU A 181 13.37 9.90 -8.27
CA LEU A 181 14.02 10.37 -9.50
C LEU A 181 13.91 11.89 -9.73
N GLU A 182 12.85 12.53 -9.25
CA GLU A 182 12.50 13.91 -9.56
C GLU A 182 12.53 14.83 -8.32
N PRO A 183 12.97 16.09 -8.46
CA PRO A 183 13.53 16.73 -9.67
C PRO A 183 14.96 16.26 -9.99
N ARG A 184 15.60 15.56 -9.04
CA ARG A 184 16.96 15.02 -9.13
C ARG A 184 17.02 13.70 -8.38
N PRO A 185 17.78 12.69 -8.84
CA PRO A 185 17.79 11.42 -8.13
C PRO A 185 18.39 11.56 -6.73
N LEU A 186 17.85 10.85 -5.73
CA LEU A 186 18.31 10.98 -4.33
C LEU A 186 19.77 10.55 -4.12
N TRP A 187 20.32 9.74 -5.01
CA TRP A 187 21.70 9.24 -4.93
C TRP A 187 22.74 10.13 -5.62
N PHE A 188 22.33 11.21 -6.31
CA PHE A 188 23.28 12.14 -6.93
C PHE A 188 23.75 13.21 -5.93
N ARG A 189 25.03 13.61 -6.04
CA ARG A 189 25.60 14.66 -5.20
C ARG A 189 24.93 16.01 -5.45
N ALA A 190 24.87 16.83 -4.40
CA ALA A 190 24.33 18.18 -4.49
C ALA A 190 25.13 19.03 -5.49
N GLY A 191 24.54 19.31 -6.66
CA GLY A 191 25.17 20.11 -7.73
C GLY A 191 25.15 19.42 -9.09
N GLU A 192 25.17 18.09 -9.11
CA GLU A 192 25.13 17.31 -10.35
C GLU A 192 23.68 17.21 -10.86
N HIS A 193 23.45 17.79 -12.04
CA HIS A 193 22.19 17.69 -12.75
C HIS A 193 22.44 16.93 -14.06
N PRO A 194 22.36 15.59 -14.05
CA PRO A 194 22.50 14.85 -15.29
C PRO A 194 21.42 15.35 -16.27
N ALA A 195 21.81 15.83 -17.44
CA ALA A 195 20.85 16.19 -18.46
C ALA A 195 20.12 14.92 -18.92
N PRO A 196 18.77 14.89 -18.93
CA PRO A 196 18.05 13.75 -19.46
C PRO A 196 18.35 13.64 -20.96
N ARG A 197 18.75 12.46 -21.44
CA ARG A 197 19.04 12.25 -22.87
C ARG A 197 17.81 12.41 -23.75
N LYS A 198 16.62 12.06 -23.23
CA LYS A 198 15.32 12.25 -23.88
C LYS A 198 14.22 12.25 -22.82
N ARG A 199 13.21 13.12 -22.95
CA ARG A 199 12.05 13.14 -22.06
C ARG A 199 11.03 12.09 -22.51
N LEU A 200 10.47 11.33 -21.57
CA LEU A 200 9.35 10.43 -21.81
C LEU A 200 8.11 11.25 -22.20
N GLU A 201 7.57 10.94 -23.37
CA GLU A 201 6.30 11.48 -23.86
C GLU A 201 5.12 10.73 -23.23
N GLY A 202 3.93 11.33 -23.28
CA GLY A 202 2.74 10.81 -22.59
C GLY A 202 2.38 9.38 -23.02
N GLY A 203 2.40 9.08 -24.32
CA GLY A 203 2.09 7.74 -24.85
C GLY A 203 3.11 6.68 -24.42
N PHE A 204 4.41 7.03 -24.44
CA PHE A 204 5.45 6.13 -23.91
C PHE A 204 5.33 5.96 -22.39
N GLY A 205 4.94 7.01 -21.66
CA GLY A 205 4.67 6.93 -20.22
C GLY A 205 3.54 5.94 -19.90
N PHE A 206 2.49 5.90 -20.72
CA PHE A 206 1.41 4.92 -20.59
C PHE A 206 1.89 3.48 -20.77
N LEU A 207 2.63 3.20 -21.86
CA LEU A 207 3.20 1.86 -22.08
C LEU A 207 4.16 1.44 -20.95
N THR A 208 4.98 2.38 -20.49
CA THR A 208 5.89 2.17 -19.36
C THR A 208 5.11 1.84 -18.08
N ALA A 209 4.01 2.53 -17.82
CA ALA A 209 3.15 2.28 -16.67
C ALA A 209 2.52 0.88 -16.69
N ILE A 210 2.06 0.41 -17.85
CA ILE A 210 1.57 -0.97 -18.01
C ILE A 210 2.69 -1.97 -17.70
N GLY A 211 3.89 -1.78 -18.27
CA GLY A 211 5.03 -2.64 -18.02
C GLY A 211 5.39 -2.72 -16.53
N PHE A 212 5.46 -1.59 -15.84
CA PHE A 212 5.69 -1.55 -14.40
C PHE A 212 4.57 -2.20 -13.59
N GLY A 213 3.31 -2.04 -14.00
CA GLY A 213 2.17 -2.70 -13.38
C GLY A 213 2.30 -4.23 -13.45
N MET A 214 2.63 -4.76 -14.62
CA MET A 214 2.85 -6.20 -14.82
C MET A 214 4.03 -6.72 -13.98
N ILE A 215 5.16 -5.99 -13.97
CA ILE A 215 6.33 -6.35 -13.16
C ILE A 215 5.98 -6.35 -11.67
N THR A 216 5.28 -5.33 -11.18
CA THR A 216 4.89 -5.22 -9.77
C THR A 216 3.96 -6.34 -9.35
N ALA A 217 2.98 -6.69 -10.21
CA ALA A 217 2.10 -7.83 -9.99
C ALA A 217 2.89 -9.15 -9.91
N TRP A 218 3.85 -9.35 -10.82
CA TRP A 218 4.70 -10.54 -10.83
C TRP A 218 5.60 -10.65 -9.59
N VAL A 219 6.25 -9.56 -9.20
CA VAL A 219 7.06 -9.51 -7.97
C VAL A 219 6.22 -9.78 -6.73
N THR A 220 5.02 -9.21 -6.66
CA THR A 220 4.08 -9.45 -5.55
C THR A 220 3.72 -10.92 -5.44
N PHE A 221 3.42 -11.57 -6.57
CA PHE A 221 3.14 -12.99 -6.62
C PHE A 221 4.34 -13.83 -6.18
N ALA A 222 5.54 -13.53 -6.68
CA ALA A 222 6.76 -14.26 -6.34
C ALA A 222 7.12 -14.13 -4.85
N LEU A 223 6.98 -12.93 -4.28
CA LEU A 223 7.19 -12.69 -2.85
C LEU A 223 6.16 -13.45 -1.99
N GLY A 224 4.90 -13.51 -2.43
CA GLY A 224 3.87 -14.29 -1.77
C GLY A 224 4.23 -15.78 -1.68
N GLN A 225 4.75 -16.36 -2.77
CA GLN A 225 5.24 -17.73 -2.78
C GLN A 225 6.42 -17.95 -1.82
N LEU A 226 7.38 -17.01 -1.79
CA LEU A 226 8.53 -17.09 -0.89
C LEU A 226 8.14 -17.01 0.59
N VAL A 227 7.22 -16.12 0.95
CA VAL A 227 6.72 -16.02 2.33
C VAL A 227 6.00 -17.31 2.73
N ASN A 228 5.19 -17.88 1.83
CA ASN A 228 4.50 -19.14 2.09
C ASN A 228 5.49 -20.29 2.35
N LEU A 229 6.58 -20.36 1.57
CA LEU A 229 7.65 -21.34 1.80
C LEU A 229 8.41 -21.14 3.11
N ALA A 230 8.61 -19.88 3.53
CA ALA A 230 9.36 -19.56 4.75
C ALA A 230 8.54 -19.76 6.04
N VAL A 231 7.22 -19.58 5.98
CA VAL A 231 6.35 -19.60 7.15
C VAL A 231 5.71 -20.97 7.40
N GLY A 232 5.50 -21.80 6.36
CA GLY A 232 4.98 -23.17 6.49
C GLY A 232 3.49 -23.21 6.81
#